data_AF-A0A389MNJ5-F1
#
_entry.id   AF-A0A389MNJ5-F1
#
_cell.length_a   1.000
_cell.length_b   1.000
_cell.length_c   1.000
_cell.angle_alpha   90.00
_cell.angle_beta   90.00
_cell.angle_gamma   90.00
#
_symmetry.space_group_name_H-M   'P 1'
#
loop_
_entity.id
_entity.type
_entity.pdbx_description
1 polymer ?
#
loop_
_entity_poly.entity_id
_entity_poly.type
_entity_poly.pdbx_seq_one_letter_code
_entity_poly.pdbx_strand_id
1 'polypeptide(L)' 'MTVGHEEGCRYLRELKVMTSFRPIPVIPNLEVALFQRLQAFEVEAKAAGAPREVLSAIAAARLDLRPWLGLPRGH' A
#
# COMPACT_ATOMS: atom_id res chain seq x y z
N MET A 1 -17.84 10.81 17.74
CA MET A 1 -17.34 10.90 16.36
C MET A 1 -16.21 9.89 16.19
N THR A 2 -16.53 8.64 15.83
CA THR A 2 -15.59 7.49 15.78
C THR A 2 -15.34 6.95 14.37
N VAL A 3 -16.03 7.50 13.37
CA VAL A 3 -16.00 7.05 11.97
C VAL A 3 -14.59 7.04 11.38
N GLY A 4 -13.76 8.05 11.70
CA GLY A 4 -12.39 8.13 11.17
C GLY A 4 -11.42 7.06 11.73
N HIS A 5 -11.69 6.53 12.92
CA HIS A 5 -10.83 5.53 13.55
C HIS A 5 -11.17 4.11 13.04
N GLU A 6 -12.46 3.82 12.86
CA GLU A 6 -12.93 2.55 12.31
C GLU A 6 -12.50 2.39 10.85
N GLU A 7 -12.62 3.45 10.04
CA GLU A 7 -12.16 3.44 8.65
C GLU A 7 -10.63 3.28 8.58
N GLY A 8 -9.88 3.96 9.44
CA GLY A 8 -8.42 3.79 9.52
C GLY A 8 -8.00 2.37 9.87
N CYS A 9 -8.73 1.70 10.77
CA CYS A 9 -8.47 0.30 11.12
C CYS A 9 -8.74 -0.65 9.95
N ARG A 10 -9.73 -0.35 9.11
CA ARG A 10 -10.02 -1.12 7.90
C ARG A 10 -8.88 -1.02 6.88
N TYR A 11 -8.44 0.20 6.58
CA TYR A 11 -7.31 0.42 5.66
C TYR A 11 -6.03 -0.28 6.12
N LEU A 12 -5.74 -0.29 7.43
CA LEU A 12 -4.59 -1.02 7.98
C LEU A 12 -4.72 -2.55 7.85
N ARG A 13 -5.93 -3.11 7.99
CA ARG A 13 -6.14 -4.56 7.77
C ARG A 13 -5.97 -4.92 6.30
N GLU A 14 -6.54 -4.14 5.39
CA GLU A 14 -6.41 -4.37 3.95
C GLU A 14 -4.95 -4.23 3.50
N LEU A 15 -4.23 -3.21 3.98
CA LEU A 15 -2.81 -3.03 3.75
C LEU A 15 -2.00 -4.24 4.26
N LYS A 16 -2.33 -4.75 5.45
CA LYS A 16 -1.67 -5.94 6.01
C LYS A 16 -1.92 -7.18 5.13
N VAL A 17 -3.12 -7.36 4.59
CA VAL A 17 -3.41 -8.48 3.67
C VAL A 17 -2.57 -8.34 2.39
N MET A 18 -2.53 -7.15 1.79
CA MET A 18 -1.78 -6.90 0.56
C MET A 18 -0.27 -7.08 0.73
N THR A 19 0.27 -6.71 1.90
CA THR A 19 1.72 -6.78 2.21
C THR A 19 2.15 -8.08 2.87
N SER A 20 1.22 -8.89 3.39
CA SER A 20 1.53 -10.21 3.97
C SER A 20 1.97 -11.22 2.90
N PHE A 21 1.60 -10.98 1.63
CA PHE A 21 2.20 -11.69 0.52
C PHE A 21 3.61 -11.16 0.27
N ARG A 22 4.62 -11.85 0.83
CA ARG A 22 5.97 -11.74 0.26
C ARG A 22 5.88 -12.23 -1.18
N PRO A 23 6.34 -11.46 -2.18
CA PRO A 23 6.39 -11.94 -3.55
C PRO A 23 7.30 -13.17 -3.56
N ILE A 24 6.68 -14.34 -3.72
CA ILE A 24 7.38 -15.53 -4.13
C ILE A 24 7.70 -15.25 -5.61
N PRO A 25 8.98 -15.23 -6.02
CA PRO A 25 9.43 -14.71 -7.32
C PRO A 25 8.98 -15.56 -8.53
N VAL A 26 8.01 -16.45 -8.32
CA VAL A 26 7.51 -17.42 -9.30
C VAL A 26 6.35 -16.84 -10.13
N ILE A 27 5.69 -15.77 -9.66
CA ILE A 27 4.60 -15.13 -10.42
C ILE A 27 5.14 -13.88 -11.13
N PRO A 28 5.45 -13.96 -12.45
CA PRO A 28 5.87 -12.79 -13.21
C PRO A 28 4.80 -11.70 -13.12
N ASN A 29 5.24 -10.46 -12.92
CA ASN A 29 4.41 -9.24 -12.81
C ASN A 29 3.55 -9.09 -11.55
N LEU A 30 3.58 -10.02 -10.59
CA LEU A 30 2.83 -9.87 -9.33
C LEU A 30 3.26 -8.60 -8.58
N GLU A 31 4.56 -8.34 -8.54
CA GLU A 31 5.11 -7.14 -7.89
C GLU A 31 4.59 -5.86 -8.55
N VAL A 32 4.55 -5.83 -9.89
CA VAL A 32 4.05 -4.69 -10.67
C VAL A 32 2.56 -4.46 -10.40
N ALA A 33 1.77 -5.54 -10.38
CA ALA A 33 0.35 -5.48 -10.07
C ALA A 33 0.09 -5.01 -8.63
N LEU A 34 0.87 -5.50 -7.66
CA LEU A 34 0.80 -5.07 -6.26
C LEU A 34 1.15 -3.59 -6.10
N PHE A 35 2.19 -3.12 -6.80
CA PHE A 35 2.59 -1.72 -6.79
C PHE A 35 1.51 -0.81 -7.38
N GLN A 36 0.96 -1.16 -8.53
CA GLN A 36 -0.16 -0.43 -9.15
C GLN A 36 -1.39 -0.40 -8.25
N ARG A 37 -1.70 -1.53 -7.59
CA ARG A 37 -2.84 -1.59 -6.65
C ARG A 37 -2.60 -0.72 -5.42
N LEU A 38 -1.40 -0.68 -4.86
CA LEU A 38 -1.07 0.21 -3.75
C LEU A 38 -1.14 1.69 -4.14
N GLN A 39 -0.75 2.03 -5.38
CA GLN A 39 -0.89 3.40 -5.88
C GLN A 39 -2.36 3.81 -6.01
N ALA A 40 -3.22 2.94 -6.55
CA ALA A 40 -4.66 3.18 -6.60
C ALA A 40 -5.26 3.29 -5.19
N PHE A 41 -4.84 2.42 -4.27
CA PHE A 41 -5.31 2.39 -2.89
C PHE A 41 -4.95 3.66 -2.11
N GLU A 42 -3.76 4.22 -2.32
CA GLU A 42 -3.37 5.51 -1.72
C GLU A 42 -4.28 6.65 -2.22
N VAL A 43 -4.62 6.66 -3.50
CA VAL A 43 -5.55 7.65 -4.09
C VAL A 43 -6.95 7.50 -3.51
N GLU A 44 -7.46 6.27 -3.43
CA GLU A 44 -8.75 5.95 -2.82
C GLU A 44 -8.80 6.39 -1.34
N ALA A 45 -7.79 6.03 -0.55
CA ALA A 45 -7.69 6.41 0.87
C ALA A 45 -7.61 7.93 1.04
N LYS A 46 -6.87 8.62 0.19
CA LYS A 46 -6.78 10.09 0.22
C LYS A 46 -8.12 10.73 -0.12
N ALA A 47 -8.82 10.23 -1.13
CA ALA A 47 -10.15 10.71 -1.53
C ALA A 47 -11.19 10.50 -0.42
N ALA A 48 -11.07 9.41 0.33
CA ALA A 48 -11.93 9.10 1.48
C ALA A 48 -11.59 9.90 2.75
N GLY A 49 -10.55 10.73 2.73
CA GLY A 49 -10.12 11.51 3.91
C GLY A 49 -9.45 10.65 4.98
N ALA A 50 -8.75 9.58 4.58
CA ALA A 50 -8.04 8.71 5.51
C ALA A 50 -7.03 9.51 6.38
N PRO A 51 -6.84 9.12 7.64
CA PRO A 51 -5.89 9.76 8.54
C PRO A 51 -4.46 9.76 7.97
N ARG A 52 -3.66 10.76 8.37
CA ARG A 52 -2.28 10.92 7.89
C ARG A 52 -1.42 9.70 8.19
N GLU A 53 -1.65 9.04 9.32
CA GLU A 53 -0.96 7.84 9.76
C GLU A 53 -1.22 6.68 8.78
N VAL A 54 -2.46 6.56 8.30
CA VAL A 54 -2.87 5.54 7.32
C VAL A 54 -2.23 5.81 5.96
N LEU A 55 -2.27 7.06 5.49
CA LEU A 55 -1.63 7.45 4.23
C LEU A 55 -0.11 7.22 4.29
N SER A 56 0.51 7.51 5.43
CA SER A 56 1.95 7.31 5.64
C SER A 56 2.32 5.82 5.64
N ALA A 57 1.48 4.96 6.24
CA ALA A 57 1.68 3.51 6.19
C ALA A 57 1.55 2.94 4.77
N ILE A 58 0.58 3.41 3.98
CA ILE A 58 0.42 3.01 2.58
C ILE A 58 1.63 3.45 1.74
N ALA A 59 2.10 4.69 1.93
CA ALA A 59 3.29 5.20 1.24
C ALA A 59 4.56 4.40 1.59
N ALA A 60 4.75 4.03 2.86
CA ALA A 60 5.85 3.19 3.30
C ALA A 60 5.82 1.81 2.64
N ALA A 61 4.65 1.14 2.62
CA ALA A 61 4.49 -0.14 1.95
C ALA A 61 4.84 -0.10 0.45
N ARG A 62 4.50 1.00 -0.23
CA ARG A 62 4.88 1.22 -1.64
C ARG A 62 6.40 1.37 -1.80
N LEU A 63 7.06 2.08 -0.89
CA LEU A 63 8.52 2.24 -0.91
C LEU A 63 9.23 0.92 -0.63
N ASP A 64 8.69 0.07 0.24
CA ASP A 64 9.24 -1.26 0.54
C ASP A 64 9.12 -2.25 -0.63
N LEU A 65 8.12 -2.06 -1.51
CA LEU A 65 7.95 -2.83 -2.76
C LEU A 65 8.81 -2.32 -3.93
N ARG A 66 9.30 -1.08 -3.86
CA ARG A 66 10.08 -0.46 -4.94
C ARG A 66 11.41 -1.20 -5.27
N PRO A 67 12.19 -1.70 -4.29
CA PRO A 67 13.40 -2.49 -4.57
C PRO A 67 13.14 -3.78 -5.34
N TRP A 68 11.96 -4.39 -5.13
CA TRP A 68 11.59 -5.66 -5.77
C TRP A 68 11.30 -5.47 -7.27
N LEU A 69 10.78 -4.31 -7.64
CA LEU A 69 10.44 -3.96 -9.02
C LEU A 69 11.64 -3.60 -9.90
N GLY A 70 12.87 -3.63 -9.36
CA GLY A 70 14.06 -3.11 -10.04
C GLY A 70 13.97 -1.60 -10.35
N LEU A 71 13.02 -0.89 -9.73
CA LEU A 71 12.85 0.54 -9.96
C LEU A 71 13.99 1.31 -9.30
N PRO A 72 14.71 2.17 -10.04
CA PRO A 72 15.82 2.92 -9.49
C PRO A 72 15.34 3.75 -8.30
N ARG A 73 16.11 3.74 -7.20
CA ARG A 73 15.98 4.73 -6.14
C ARG A 73 16.31 6.07 -6.78
N GLY A 74 15.29 6.91 -6.98
CA GLY A 74 15.51 8.27 -7.46
C GLY A 74 16.44 8.96 -6.46
N HIS A 75 17.54 9.48 -6.99
CA HIS A 75 18.46 10.38 -6.27
C HIS A 75 17.83 11.76 -6.13
#